data_AF-A0AAV8ASU6-F1
#
_entry.id   AF-A0AAV8ASU6-F1
#
_cell.length_a   1.000
_cell.length_b   1.000
_cell.length_c   1.000
_cell.angle_alpha   90.00
_cell.angle_beta   90.00
_cell.angle_gamma   90.00
#
_symmetry.space_group_name_H-M   'P 1'
#
loop_
_entity.id
_entity.type
_entity.pdbx_description
1 polymer ?
#
loop_
_entity_poly.entity_id
_entity_poly.type
_entity_poly.pdbx_seq_one_letter_code
_entity_poly.pdbx_strand_id
1 'polypeptide(L)'
;MLLCLTDSWQQVGLLLVTSFNCAYVLSFSNLMLAPLGWYWGLACLIIVAAFAAYANWLLAGFHVIGDRRFIRYRDLMGYLFGKRMYYVTWFLQFATLLLGSMGFILLGGRALKEINSEFSDSPMRLQVYIVATGVVYLVFAYFVPTISSMRNWLISSAILTVIYDAAILAIVIKDGNTNKAKDYNIAGNKAEKALNAFGAMAAILVCNTSGILPEIQSTVRKPVAANMRKALVMQYTIGLAIYYGISIAGYWAYGASVSEYLPEELSGPTWAKVLINSTAFLQSIMSQHMFVAPIHEALDTKFQRLNEGMFSKYNLICRFFVRSIFFGLNILVTALFPFMGDFVNLFGSFTLFPLTFVFPSMIFLKIKGNAARTEQKLWHMAIIVFSSLMSIITTAAAVRLIISNTKMYHFFADT
;
A
#
# COMPACT_ATOMS: atom_id res chain seq x y z
N MET A 1 8.52 -21.54 16.16
CA MET A 1 8.18 -20.33 16.94
C MET A 1 6.65 -20.26 17.05
N LEU A 2 6.09 -20.66 18.19
CA LEU A 2 4.65 -20.50 18.47
C LEU A 2 4.35 -19.00 18.53
N LEU A 3 3.75 -18.46 17.47
CA LEU A 3 3.21 -17.10 17.50
C LEU A 3 2.11 -17.06 18.56
N CYS A 4 2.40 -16.39 19.67
CA CYS A 4 1.45 -16.17 20.74
C CYS A 4 0.28 -15.33 20.20
N LEU A 5 -0.94 -15.89 20.26
CA LEU A 5 -2.18 -15.27 19.80
C LEU A 5 -2.61 -14.15 20.76
N THR A 6 -1.89 -13.03 20.76
CA THR A 6 -2.06 -11.99 21.78
C THR A 6 -2.93 -10.83 21.33
N ASP A 7 -3.03 -10.58 20.03
CA ASP A 7 -3.51 -9.28 19.58
C ASP A 7 -5.04 -9.21 19.57
N SER A 8 -5.58 -8.13 20.12
CA SER A 8 -7.01 -7.87 20.09
C SER A 8 -7.45 -7.44 18.69
N TRP A 9 -8.74 -7.63 18.35
CA TRP A 9 -9.26 -7.17 17.06
C TRP A 9 -9.13 -5.65 16.89
N GLN A 10 -9.15 -4.88 17.99
CA GLN A 10 -8.98 -3.43 17.97
C GLN A 10 -7.55 -3.04 17.63
N GLN A 11 -6.55 -3.75 18.18
CA GLN A 11 -5.14 -3.52 17.84
C GLN A 11 -4.86 -3.82 16.37
N VAL A 12 -5.40 -4.94 15.87
CA VAL A 12 -5.26 -5.29 14.45
C VAL A 12 -6.07 -4.36 13.55
N GLY A 13 -7.27 -3.95 13.97
CA GLY A 13 -8.06 -2.93 13.28
C GLY A 13 -7.30 -1.61 13.18
N LEU A 14 -6.70 -1.14 14.28
CA LEU A 14 -5.88 0.07 14.30
C LEU A 14 -4.65 -0.09 13.40
N LEU A 15 -3.95 -1.22 13.46
CA LEU A 15 -2.82 -1.53 12.58
C LEU A 15 -3.22 -1.45 11.10
N LEU A 16 -4.36 -2.03 10.72
CA LEU A 16 -4.88 -1.93 9.34
C LEU A 16 -5.17 -0.47 8.99
N VAL A 17 -5.92 0.23 9.83
CA VAL A 17 -6.32 1.63 9.63
C VAL A 17 -5.11 2.53 9.45
N THR A 18 -4.12 2.48 10.33
CA THR A 18 -2.93 3.34 10.23
C THR A 18 -2.01 2.92 9.10
N SER A 19 -2.04 1.67 8.68
CA SER A 19 -1.18 1.22 7.59
C SER A 19 -1.74 1.52 6.20
N PHE A 20 -3.07 1.52 6.06
CA PHE A 20 -3.72 1.95 4.83
C PHE A 20 -3.92 3.48 4.79
N ASN A 21 -4.22 4.13 5.92
CA ASN A 21 -4.07 5.58 6.11
C ASN A 21 -2.60 5.93 6.39
N CYS A 22 -1.75 5.53 5.46
CA CYS A 22 -0.37 5.97 5.43
C CYS A 22 -0.20 7.14 4.46
N ALA A 23 0.96 7.78 4.49
CA ALA A 23 1.19 8.97 3.68
C ALA A 23 0.99 8.80 2.14
N TYR A 24 0.79 7.57 1.61
CA TYR A 24 0.33 7.35 0.24
C TYR A 24 -0.99 8.07 -0.08
N VAL A 25 -1.82 8.33 0.93
CA VAL A 25 -3.06 9.11 0.80
C VAL A 25 -2.82 10.48 0.16
N LEU A 26 -1.63 11.05 0.38
CA LEU A 26 -1.20 12.33 -0.17
C LEU A 26 -1.03 12.30 -1.69
N SER A 27 -1.01 11.13 -2.33
CA SER A 27 -0.93 10.99 -3.78
C SER A 27 -2.23 10.55 -4.43
N PHE A 28 -3.23 10.14 -3.64
CA PHE A 28 -4.44 9.49 -4.16
C PHE A 28 -5.39 10.44 -4.88
N SER A 29 -5.42 11.73 -4.53
CA SER A 29 -6.19 12.73 -5.27
C SER A 29 -5.80 12.76 -6.76
N ASN A 30 -4.49 12.80 -7.04
CA ASN A 30 -3.96 12.74 -8.40
C ASN A 30 -4.12 11.34 -9.00
N LEU A 31 -3.65 10.30 -8.32
CA LEU A 31 -3.57 8.97 -8.93
C LEU A 31 -4.95 8.32 -9.18
N MET A 32 -5.98 8.67 -8.40
CA MET A 32 -7.31 8.07 -8.51
C MET A 32 -8.31 8.99 -9.21
N LEU A 33 -8.48 10.23 -8.73
CA LEU A 33 -9.60 11.07 -9.14
C LEU A 33 -9.29 11.90 -10.39
N ALA A 34 -8.08 12.43 -10.55
CA ALA A 34 -7.76 13.25 -11.74
C ALA A 34 -7.89 12.48 -13.08
N PRO A 35 -7.48 11.20 -13.20
CA PRO A 35 -7.71 10.39 -14.40
C PRO A 35 -9.16 10.02 -14.67
N LEU A 36 -9.98 9.84 -13.62
CA LEU A 36 -11.35 9.33 -13.73
C LEU A 36 -12.39 10.45 -13.78
N GLY A 37 -12.06 11.63 -13.26
CA GLY A 37 -13.01 12.70 -13.01
C GLY A 37 -13.99 12.36 -11.87
N TRP A 38 -14.97 13.25 -11.64
CA TRP A 38 -15.90 13.14 -10.52
C TRP A 38 -16.78 11.89 -10.54
N TYR A 39 -17.55 11.70 -11.61
CA TYR A 39 -18.56 10.66 -11.66
C TYR A 39 -17.93 9.26 -11.61
N TRP A 40 -16.99 8.98 -12.51
CA TRP A 40 -16.30 7.69 -12.55
C TRP A 40 -15.36 7.50 -11.37
N GLY A 41 -14.72 8.56 -10.88
CA GLY A 41 -13.86 8.51 -9.71
C GLY A 41 -14.62 8.01 -8.48
N LEU A 42 -15.73 8.66 -8.13
CA LEU A 42 -16.54 8.25 -6.98
C LEU A 42 -17.16 6.85 -7.16
N ALA A 43 -17.63 6.53 -8.36
CA ALA A 43 -18.18 5.20 -8.65
C ALA A 43 -17.11 4.10 -8.48
N CYS A 44 -15.91 4.29 -9.03
CA CYS A 44 -14.81 3.34 -8.89
C CYS A 44 -14.33 3.22 -7.45
N LEU A 45 -14.24 4.32 -6.69
CA LEU A 45 -13.85 4.29 -5.28
C LEU A 45 -14.79 3.39 -4.46
N ILE A 46 -16.10 3.51 -4.66
CA ILE A 46 -17.11 2.71 -3.95
C ILE A 46 -17.08 1.25 -4.43
N ILE A 47 -17.10 1.02 -5.75
CA ILE A 47 -17.18 -0.33 -6.32
C ILE A 47 -15.93 -1.13 -5.97
N VAL A 48 -14.74 -0.59 -6.23
CA VAL A 48 -13.48 -1.31 -5.96
C VAL A 48 -13.30 -1.57 -4.47
N ALA A 49 -13.63 -0.60 -3.59
CA ALA A 49 -13.60 -0.81 -2.15
C ALA A 49 -14.58 -1.91 -1.70
N ALA A 50 -15.81 -1.93 -2.22
CA ALA A 50 -16.80 -2.94 -1.88
C ALA A 50 -16.33 -4.35 -2.29
N PHE A 51 -15.78 -4.49 -3.50
CA PHE A 51 -15.22 -5.77 -3.95
C PHE A 51 -13.98 -6.17 -3.15
N ALA A 52 -13.08 -5.23 -2.82
CA ALA A 52 -11.90 -5.50 -2.00
C ALA A 52 -12.29 -5.92 -0.59
N ALA A 53 -13.28 -5.24 0.01
CA ALA A 53 -13.84 -5.59 1.31
C ALA A 53 -14.45 -6.99 1.30
N TYR A 54 -15.25 -7.31 0.27
CA TYR A 54 -15.83 -8.63 0.08
C TYR A 54 -14.75 -9.72 -0.02
N ALA A 55 -13.73 -9.49 -0.86
CA ALA A 55 -12.66 -10.44 -1.07
C ALA A 55 -11.79 -10.67 0.17
N ASN A 56 -11.43 -9.60 0.90
CA ASN A 56 -10.67 -9.72 2.14
C ASN A 56 -11.53 -10.36 3.26
N TRP A 57 -12.82 -10.05 3.34
CA TRP A 57 -13.74 -10.71 4.27
C TRP A 57 -13.87 -12.22 3.99
N LEU A 58 -13.86 -12.58 2.70
CA LEU A 58 -13.89 -13.95 2.23
C LEU A 58 -12.60 -14.68 2.59
N LEU A 59 -11.44 -14.10 2.25
CA LEU A 59 -10.12 -14.64 2.56
C LEU A 59 -9.93 -14.85 4.06
N ALA A 60 -10.41 -13.92 4.90
CA ALA A 60 -10.37 -14.05 6.35
C ALA A 60 -11.11 -15.28 6.88
N GLY A 61 -12.09 -15.78 6.14
CA GLY A 61 -12.84 -17.00 6.47
C GLY A 61 -12.10 -18.29 6.16
N PHE A 62 -11.05 -18.27 5.35
CA PHE A 62 -10.30 -19.46 4.89
C PHE A 62 -8.98 -19.68 5.61
N HIS A 63 -8.79 -19.01 6.75
CA HIS A 63 -7.61 -19.13 7.60
C HIS A 63 -7.41 -20.52 8.20
N VAL A 64 -8.49 -21.27 8.38
CA VAL A 64 -8.49 -22.66 8.86
C VAL A 64 -9.29 -23.51 7.88
N ILE A 65 -8.67 -24.57 7.36
CA ILE A 65 -9.31 -25.51 6.43
C ILE A 65 -9.09 -26.92 6.98
N GLY A 66 -10.20 -27.59 7.33
CA GLY A 66 -10.14 -28.79 8.17
C GLY A 66 -9.49 -28.44 9.51
N ASP A 67 -8.47 -29.20 9.91
CA ASP A 67 -7.72 -28.99 11.15
C ASP A 67 -6.44 -28.16 10.97
N ARG A 68 -6.14 -27.72 9.74
CA ARG A 68 -4.90 -26.97 9.43
C ARG A 68 -5.15 -25.48 9.39
N ARG A 69 -4.33 -24.76 10.16
CA ARG A 69 -4.24 -23.29 10.14
C ARG A 69 -3.15 -22.86 9.17
N PHE A 70 -3.48 -21.92 8.29
CA PHE A 70 -2.51 -21.31 7.38
C PHE A 70 -2.07 -19.95 7.93
N ILE A 71 -0.77 -19.70 7.94
CA ILE A 71 -0.17 -18.43 8.39
C ILE A 71 0.15 -17.54 7.20
N ARG A 72 0.66 -18.14 6.12
CA ARG A 72 1.12 -17.42 4.92
C ARG A 72 0.20 -17.71 3.76
N TYR A 73 -0.05 -16.70 2.94
CA TYR A 73 -0.96 -16.84 1.81
C TYR A 73 -0.45 -17.88 0.79
N ARG A 74 0.85 -17.85 0.48
CA ARG A 74 1.50 -18.87 -0.37
C ARG A 74 1.34 -20.31 0.13
N ASP A 75 1.33 -20.54 1.44
CA ASP A 75 1.18 -21.88 2.02
C ASP A 75 -0.25 -22.39 1.79
N LEU A 76 -1.24 -21.51 1.96
CA LEU A 76 -2.65 -21.77 1.66
C LEU A 76 -2.86 -22.13 0.18
N MET A 77 -2.32 -21.33 -0.73
CA MET A 77 -2.43 -21.56 -2.17
C MET A 77 -1.69 -22.83 -2.59
N GLY A 78 -0.51 -23.09 -2.00
CA GLY A 78 0.26 -24.30 -2.23
C GLY A 78 -0.46 -25.58 -1.78
N TYR A 79 -1.16 -25.52 -0.64
CA TYR A 79 -1.93 -26.64 -0.12
C TYR A 79 -3.13 -27.00 -1.02
N LEU A 80 -3.86 -26.00 -1.51
CA LEU A 80 -5.09 -26.22 -2.28
C LEU A 80 -4.85 -26.52 -3.77
N PHE A 81 -3.81 -25.93 -4.36
CA PHE A 81 -3.58 -25.94 -5.81
C PHE A 81 -2.19 -26.46 -6.20
N GLY A 82 -1.36 -26.86 -5.24
CA GLY A 82 -0.05 -27.47 -5.47
C GLY A 82 1.11 -26.47 -5.58
N LYS A 83 2.31 -27.03 -5.78
CA LYS A 83 3.60 -26.31 -5.71
C LYS A 83 3.74 -25.15 -6.70
N ARG A 84 3.09 -25.20 -7.85
CA ARG A 84 3.11 -24.10 -8.83
C ARG A 84 2.46 -22.84 -8.27
N MET A 85 1.26 -22.99 -7.70
CA MET A 85 0.54 -21.85 -7.11
C MET A 85 1.22 -21.30 -5.87
N TYR A 86 1.93 -22.14 -5.10
CA TYR A 86 2.81 -21.66 -4.02
C TYR A 86 3.81 -20.60 -4.53
N TYR A 87 4.57 -20.91 -5.58
CA TYR A 87 5.59 -20.00 -6.09
C TYR A 87 5.00 -18.78 -6.80
N VAL A 88 3.88 -18.94 -7.51
CA VAL A 88 3.17 -17.81 -8.12
C VAL A 88 2.71 -16.84 -7.02
N THR A 89 2.02 -17.32 -5.98
CA THR A 89 1.59 -16.46 -4.87
C THR A 89 2.77 -15.82 -4.16
N TRP A 90 3.85 -16.58 -3.93
CA TRP A 90 5.08 -16.03 -3.34
C TRP A 90 5.66 -14.89 -4.19
N PHE A 91 5.77 -15.08 -5.51
CA PHE A 91 6.30 -14.07 -6.42
C PHE A 91 5.42 -12.81 -6.41
N LEU A 92 4.10 -12.95 -6.53
CA LEU A 92 3.18 -11.81 -6.52
C LEU A 92 3.22 -11.07 -5.18
N GLN A 93 3.19 -11.77 -4.04
CA GLN A 93 3.30 -11.14 -2.73
C GLN A 93 4.64 -10.43 -2.55
N PHE A 94 5.75 -11.06 -2.95
CA PHE A 94 7.07 -10.46 -2.79
C PHE A 94 7.25 -9.23 -3.69
N ALA A 95 6.78 -9.30 -4.94
CA ALA A 95 6.78 -8.15 -5.87
C ALA A 95 5.92 -7.00 -5.34
N THR A 96 4.72 -7.29 -4.83
CA THR A 96 3.86 -6.35 -4.11
C THR A 96 4.64 -5.64 -2.99
N LEU A 97 5.20 -6.39 -2.05
CA LEU A 97 5.88 -5.81 -0.89
C LEU A 97 7.15 -5.03 -1.28
N LEU A 98 7.86 -5.47 -2.33
CA LEU A 98 9.04 -4.79 -2.85
C LEU A 98 8.67 -3.43 -3.49
N LEU A 99 7.68 -3.41 -4.39
CA LEU A 99 7.22 -2.18 -5.03
C LEU A 99 6.63 -1.19 -4.02
N GLY A 100 5.88 -1.70 -3.03
CA GLY A 100 5.40 -0.89 -1.91
C GLY A 100 6.56 -0.27 -1.12
N SER A 101 7.61 -1.02 -0.83
CA SER A 101 8.80 -0.48 -0.16
C SER A 101 9.47 0.64 -0.97
N MET A 102 9.58 0.48 -2.29
CA MET A 102 10.14 1.51 -3.18
C MET A 102 9.31 2.80 -3.15
N GLY A 103 7.99 2.70 -3.21
CA GLY A 103 7.11 3.88 -3.15
C GLY A 103 7.10 4.56 -1.77
N PHE A 104 7.21 3.81 -0.66
CA PHE A 104 7.38 4.43 0.67
C PHE A 104 8.69 5.21 0.80
N ILE A 105 9.78 4.73 0.16
CA ILE A 105 11.06 5.46 0.13
C ILE A 105 10.93 6.74 -0.71
N LEU A 106 10.27 6.66 -1.87
CA LEU A 106 10.02 7.83 -2.72
C LEU A 106 9.19 8.89 -1.99
N LEU A 107 8.11 8.45 -1.36
CA LEU A 107 7.20 9.29 -0.59
C LEU A 107 7.91 10.00 0.57
N GLY A 108 8.74 9.29 1.33
CA GLY A 108 9.53 9.92 2.39
C GLY A 108 10.56 10.90 1.81
N GLY A 109 11.13 10.59 0.64
CA GLY A 109 11.99 11.52 -0.10
C GLY A 109 11.29 12.82 -0.48
N ARG A 110 10.05 12.74 -1.01
CA ARG A 110 9.24 13.92 -1.33
C ARG A 110 8.88 14.72 -0.08
N ALA A 111 8.48 14.06 1.00
CA ALA A 111 8.19 14.73 2.27
C ALA A 111 9.40 15.52 2.81
N LEU A 112 10.60 14.92 2.80
CA LEU A 112 11.82 15.61 3.23
C LEU A 112 12.24 16.75 2.29
N LYS A 113 12.06 16.56 0.97
CA LYS A 113 12.31 17.61 -0.04
C LYS A 113 11.38 18.81 0.18
N GLU A 114 10.10 18.55 0.44
CA GLU A 114 9.11 19.60 0.68
C GLU A 114 9.32 20.33 2.02
N ILE A 115 9.91 19.68 3.03
CA ILE A 115 10.37 20.40 4.22
C ILE A 115 11.52 21.34 3.86
N ASN A 116 12.45 20.91 3.01
CA ASN A 116 13.62 21.71 2.67
C ASN A 116 13.28 22.90 1.76
N SER A 117 12.34 22.76 0.83
CA SER A 117 11.88 23.84 -0.06
C SER A 117 11.31 25.03 0.72
N GLU A 118 10.78 24.80 1.91
CA GLU A 118 10.27 25.86 2.80
C GLU A 118 11.36 26.70 3.48
N PHE A 119 12.60 26.21 3.53
CA PHE A 119 13.73 26.89 4.20
C PHE A 119 14.89 27.22 3.26
N SER A 120 14.85 26.76 2.01
CA SER A 120 15.93 26.92 1.06
C SER A 120 15.39 27.27 -0.32
N ASP A 121 15.91 28.37 -0.88
CA ASP A 121 15.60 28.79 -2.25
C ASP A 121 16.18 27.87 -3.34
N SER A 122 17.06 26.94 -2.95
CA SER A 122 17.69 25.96 -3.85
C SER A 122 17.72 24.57 -3.19
N PRO A 123 16.57 23.89 -3.08
CA PRO A 123 16.51 22.58 -2.46
C PRO A 123 17.39 21.57 -3.19
N MET A 124 17.93 20.61 -2.45
CA MET A 124 18.72 19.54 -3.04
C MET A 124 17.85 18.65 -3.93
N ARG A 125 18.49 17.91 -4.84
CA ARG A 125 17.75 16.98 -5.71
C ARG A 125 17.06 15.88 -4.89
N LEU A 126 15.91 15.43 -5.37
CA LEU A 126 15.08 14.40 -4.74
C LEU A 126 15.86 13.13 -4.36
N GLN A 127 16.87 12.75 -5.15
CA GLN A 127 17.68 11.54 -4.89
C GLN A 127 18.41 11.59 -3.54
N VAL A 128 18.83 12.77 -3.07
CA VAL A 128 19.47 12.92 -1.76
C VAL A 128 18.50 12.54 -0.66
N TYR A 129 17.25 12.99 -0.76
CA TYR A 129 16.19 12.68 0.19
C TYR A 129 15.69 11.24 0.09
N ILE A 130 15.70 10.63 -1.10
CA ILE A 130 15.45 9.19 -1.30
C ILE A 130 16.49 8.36 -0.54
N VAL A 131 17.78 8.69 -0.69
CA VAL A 131 18.88 8.01 0.02
C VAL A 131 18.72 8.20 1.53
N ALA A 132 18.50 9.43 2.00
CA ALA A 132 18.28 9.73 3.41
C ALA A 132 17.11 8.92 4.00
N THR A 133 15.97 8.90 3.30
CA THR A 133 14.79 8.12 3.70
C THR A 133 15.10 6.63 3.80
N GLY A 134 15.76 6.06 2.80
CA GLY A 134 16.10 4.64 2.80
C GLY A 134 17.09 4.27 3.92
N VAL A 135 18.03 5.15 4.27
CA VAL A 135 18.93 4.96 5.42
C VAL A 135 18.15 4.98 6.72
N VAL A 136 17.22 5.93 6.91
CA VAL A 136 16.37 5.99 8.11
C VAL A 136 15.52 4.72 8.25
N TYR A 137 14.93 4.23 7.15
CA TYR A 137 14.14 2.99 7.16
C TYR A 137 14.99 1.76 7.45
N LEU A 138 16.22 1.69 6.93
CA LEU A 138 17.18 0.63 7.24
C LEU A 138 17.51 0.62 8.73
N VAL A 139 17.82 1.79 9.30
CA VAL A 139 18.14 1.93 10.73
C VAL A 139 16.96 1.46 11.58
N PHE A 140 15.74 1.91 11.24
CA PHE A 140 14.54 1.47 11.95
C PHE A 140 14.33 -0.05 11.83
N ALA A 141 14.45 -0.61 10.64
CA ALA A 141 14.30 -2.04 10.39
C ALA A 141 15.37 -2.91 11.06
N TYR A 142 16.54 -2.34 11.36
CA TYR A 142 17.59 -3.02 12.11
C TYR A 142 17.21 -3.17 13.60
N PHE A 143 16.71 -2.09 14.21
CA PHE A 143 16.34 -2.04 15.63
C PHE A 143 14.98 -2.68 15.94
N VAL A 144 14.06 -2.65 14.98
CA VAL A 144 12.71 -3.23 15.11
C VAL A 144 12.62 -4.41 14.15
N PRO A 145 12.96 -5.65 14.55
CA PRO A 145 13.07 -6.76 13.62
C PRO A 145 11.75 -7.51 13.35
N THR A 146 10.69 -7.29 14.15
CA THR A 146 9.46 -8.09 14.06
C THR A 146 8.17 -7.26 14.13
N ILE A 147 7.09 -7.80 13.54
CA ILE A 147 5.73 -7.24 13.65
C ILE A 147 5.26 -7.13 15.10
N SER A 148 5.67 -8.06 15.98
CA SER A 148 5.29 -7.98 17.40
C SER A 148 5.91 -6.76 18.09
N SER A 149 7.15 -6.39 17.72
CA SER A 149 7.80 -5.17 18.20
C SER A 149 7.10 -3.89 17.71
N MET A 150 6.43 -3.93 16.55
CA MET A 150 5.62 -2.80 16.04
C MET A 150 4.44 -2.46 16.92
N ARG A 151 3.94 -3.38 17.76
CA ARG A 151 2.82 -3.11 18.67
C ARG A 151 3.06 -1.89 19.55
N ASN A 152 4.29 -1.69 19.98
CA ASN A 152 4.66 -0.57 20.86
C ASN A 152 4.62 0.78 20.12
N TRP A 153 4.66 0.77 18.79
CA TRP A 153 4.67 1.97 17.94
C TRP A 153 3.30 2.31 17.35
N LEU A 154 2.28 1.46 17.53
CA LEU A 154 0.95 1.64 16.94
C LEU A 154 0.26 2.94 17.37
N ILE A 155 0.32 3.28 18.65
CA ILE A 155 -0.30 4.49 19.19
C ILE A 155 0.41 5.73 18.61
N SER A 156 1.74 5.73 18.59
CA SER A 156 2.53 6.81 17.98
C SER A 156 2.20 6.96 16.50
N SER A 157 2.12 5.85 15.76
CA SER A 157 1.71 5.86 14.35
C SER A 157 0.31 6.45 14.17
N ALA A 158 -0.65 6.08 15.01
CA ALA A 158 -2.02 6.59 14.92
C ALA A 158 -2.09 8.10 15.20
N ILE A 159 -1.36 8.57 16.21
CA ILE A 159 -1.28 10.01 16.54
C ILE A 159 -0.68 10.78 15.36
N LEU A 160 0.42 10.30 14.78
CA LEU A 160 1.04 10.93 13.62
C LEU A 160 0.08 10.97 12.42
N THR A 161 -0.65 9.87 12.16
CA THR A 161 -1.69 9.79 11.12
C THR A 161 -2.75 10.88 11.32
N VAL A 162 -3.35 10.95 12.51
CA VAL A 162 -4.39 11.93 12.81
C VAL A 162 -3.89 13.36 12.68
N ILE A 163 -2.65 13.65 13.10
CA ILE A 163 -2.07 15.00 12.99
C ILE A 163 -1.95 15.42 11.53
N TYR A 164 -1.33 14.60 10.68
CA TYR A 164 -1.14 15.00 9.28
C TYR A 164 -2.49 15.03 8.54
N ASP A 165 -3.39 14.08 8.80
CA ASP A 165 -4.72 14.02 8.18
C ASP A 165 -5.57 15.25 8.53
N ALA A 166 -5.60 15.65 9.81
CA ALA A 166 -6.35 16.81 10.24
C ALA A 166 -5.75 18.11 9.71
N ALA A 167 -4.41 18.25 9.77
CA ALA A 167 -3.72 19.43 9.28
C ALA A 167 -3.89 19.60 7.76
N ILE A 168 -3.72 18.52 6.99
CA ILE A 168 -3.88 18.60 5.54
C ILE A 168 -5.32 18.87 5.15
N LEU A 169 -6.29 18.22 5.79
CA LEU A 169 -7.70 18.44 5.49
C LEU A 169 -8.12 19.89 5.78
N ALA A 170 -7.63 20.48 6.87
CA ALA A 170 -7.90 21.88 7.20
C ALA A 170 -7.38 22.85 6.11
N ILE A 171 -6.15 22.64 5.62
CA ILE A 171 -5.57 23.47 4.57
C ILE A 171 -6.27 23.25 3.24
N VAL A 172 -6.50 21.99 2.84
CA VAL A 172 -7.20 21.65 1.59
C VAL A 172 -8.61 22.23 1.56
N ILE A 173 -9.35 22.22 2.68
CA ILE A 173 -10.67 22.85 2.75
C ILE A 173 -10.57 24.36 2.56
N LYS A 174 -9.60 25.01 3.21
CA LYS A 174 -9.34 26.45 3.04
C LYS A 174 -9.03 26.75 1.57
N ASP A 175 -8.12 26.01 0.96
CA ASP A 175 -7.65 26.23 -0.41
C ASP A 175 -8.76 25.97 -1.43
N GLY A 176 -9.57 24.93 -1.21
CA GLY A 176 -10.73 24.69 -2.04
C GLY A 176 -11.83 25.75 -1.89
N ASN A 177 -11.92 26.46 -0.77
CA ASN A 177 -12.87 27.58 -0.63
C ASN A 177 -12.34 28.87 -1.28
N THR A 178 -11.03 29.07 -1.33
CA THR A 178 -10.41 30.26 -1.94
C THR A 178 -10.19 30.11 -3.44
N ASN A 179 -9.91 28.90 -3.92
CA ASN A 179 -9.69 28.61 -5.33
C ASN A 179 -11.00 28.63 -6.11
N LYS A 180 -11.23 29.69 -6.89
CA LYS A 180 -12.42 29.84 -7.74
C LYS A 180 -12.24 29.29 -9.16
N ALA A 181 -11.01 28.98 -9.58
CA ALA A 181 -10.67 28.57 -10.94
C ALA A 181 -10.38 27.06 -11.02
N LYS A 182 -11.30 26.24 -10.53
CA LYS A 182 -11.15 24.78 -10.50
C LYS A 182 -11.56 24.17 -11.83
N ASP A 183 -10.62 23.53 -12.53
CA ASP A 183 -10.91 22.73 -13.72
C ASP A 183 -10.99 21.25 -13.37
N TYR A 184 -12.01 20.56 -13.88
CA TYR A 184 -12.21 19.12 -13.70
C TYR A 184 -12.21 18.37 -15.03
N ASN A 185 -11.80 19.03 -16.12
CA ASN A 185 -11.67 18.40 -17.42
C ASN A 185 -10.50 17.42 -17.43
N ILE A 186 -10.81 16.16 -17.75
CA ILE A 186 -9.80 15.12 -17.89
C ILE A 186 -8.97 15.43 -19.14
N ALA A 187 -7.65 15.57 -18.97
CA ALA A 187 -6.71 15.82 -20.06
C ALA A 187 -6.42 14.55 -20.89
N GLY A 188 -5.85 14.73 -22.09
CA GLY A 188 -5.40 13.64 -22.97
C GLY A 188 -6.40 13.20 -24.05
N ASN A 189 -5.92 12.42 -25.00
CA ASN A 189 -6.76 11.83 -26.04
C ASN A 189 -7.59 10.65 -25.52
N LYS A 190 -8.52 10.11 -26.33
CA LYS A 190 -9.42 9.01 -25.91
C LYS A 190 -8.66 7.77 -25.39
N ALA A 191 -7.54 7.41 -26.01
CA ALA A 191 -6.76 6.24 -25.62
C ALA A 191 -6.00 6.46 -24.31
N GLU A 192 -5.43 7.65 -24.12
CA GLU A 192 -4.79 8.06 -22.86
C GLU A 192 -5.78 8.10 -21.71
N LYS A 193 -6.96 8.69 -21.91
CA LYS A 193 -8.03 8.70 -20.91
C LYS A 193 -8.40 7.30 -20.45
N ALA A 194 -8.57 6.37 -21.39
CA ALA A 194 -8.89 4.98 -21.05
C ALA A 194 -7.77 4.31 -20.24
N LEU A 195 -6.51 4.45 -20.65
CA LEU A 195 -5.38 3.82 -19.95
C LEU A 195 -5.10 4.45 -18.59
N ASN A 196 -5.21 5.77 -18.46
CA ASN A 196 -5.08 6.46 -17.19
C ASN A 196 -6.23 6.07 -16.24
N ALA A 197 -7.45 5.86 -16.75
CA ALA A 197 -8.55 5.32 -15.96
C ALA A 197 -8.28 3.90 -15.44
N PHE A 198 -7.66 3.03 -16.26
CA PHE A 198 -7.20 1.70 -15.79
C PHE A 198 -6.11 1.82 -14.73
N GLY A 199 -5.14 2.71 -14.90
CA GLY A 199 -4.14 3.03 -13.87
C GLY A 199 -4.79 3.48 -12.56
N ALA A 200 -5.75 4.40 -12.63
CA ALA A 200 -6.49 4.86 -11.46
C ALA A 200 -7.25 3.73 -10.76
N MET A 201 -7.88 2.80 -11.47
CA MET A 201 -8.49 1.62 -10.85
C MET A 201 -7.48 0.73 -10.12
N ALA A 202 -6.26 0.59 -10.68
CA ALA A 202 -5.18 -0.11 -10.00
C ALA A 202 -4.74 0.65 -8.73
N ALA A 203 -4.59 1.97 -8.80
CA ALA A 203 -4.31 2.83 -7.64
C ALA A 203 -5.39 2.70 -6.55
N ILE A 204 -6.68 2.70 -6.91
CA ILE A 204 -7.77 2.46 -5.97
C ILE A 204 -7.66 1.06 -5.33
N LEU A 205 -7.24 0.04 -6.08
CA LEU A 205 -7.02 -1.28 -5.49
C LEU A 205 -5.89 -1.24 -4.45
N VAL A 206 -4.78 -0.54 -4.74
CA VAL A 206 -3.62 -0.38 -3.84
C VAL A 206 -4.02 0.09 -2.45
N CYS A 207 -4.86 1.13 -2.36
CA CYS A 207 -5.23 1.70 -1.06
C CYS A 207 -6.19 0.81 -0.26
N ASN A 208 -6.85 -0.15 -0.92
CA ASN A 208 -7.86 -1.00 -0.33
C ASN A 208 -7.35 -2.39 0.09
N THR A 209 -6.13 -2.80 -0.26
CA THR A 209 -5.65 -4.16 0.02
C THR A 209 -4.13 -4.24 0.10
N SER A 210 -3.61 -5.10 0.97
CA SER A 210 -2.18 -5.23 1.22
C SER A 210 -1.56 -6.50 0.62
N GLY A 211 -2.38 -7.47 0.21
CA GLY A 211 -1.92 -8.79 -0.25
C GLY A 211 -1.28 -9.65 0.85
N ILE A 212 -1.34 -9.23 2.12
CA ILE A 212 -0.74 -9.93 3.29
C ILE A 212 -1.76 -10.18 4.41
N LEU A 213 -3.04 -10.22 4.07
CA LEU A 213 -4.12 -10.41 5.04
C LEU A 213 -3.93 -11.67 5.91
N PRO A 214 -3.60 -12.87 5.36
CA PRO A 214 -3.38 -14.07 6.18
C PRO A 214 -2.24 -13.91 7.20
N GLU A 215 -1.17 -13.21 6.82
CA GLU A 215 0.00 -12.96 7.66
C GLU A 215 -0.38 -12.04 8.84
N ILE A 216 -1.14 -10.96 8.59
CA ILE A 216 -1.67 -10.09 9.66
C ILE A 216 -2.64 -10.86 10.55
N GLN A 217 -3.53 -11.64 9.95
CA GLN A 217 -4.51 -12.47 10.66
C GLN A 217 -3.85 -13.55 11.54
N SER A 218 -2.58 -13.87 11.31
CA SER A 218 -1.85 -14.86 12.10
C SER A 218 -1.61 -14.42 13.56
N THR A 219 -1.62 -13.12 13.86
CA THR A 219 -1.38 -12.61 15.23
C THR A 219 -2.68 -12.43 16.04
N VAL A 220 -3.83 -12.38 15.36
CA VAL A 220 -5.15 -12.12 15.95
C VAL A 220 -5.60 -13.24 16.88
N ARG A 221 -6.01 -12.91 18.11
CA ARG A 221 -6.54 -13.87 19.09
C ARG A 221 -7.80 -14.61 18.62
N LYS A 222 -8.05 -15.81 19.16
CA LYS A 222 -9.28 -16.58 18.89
C LYS A 222 -10.53 -15.83 19.38
N PRO A 223 -11.70 -15.94 18.71
CA PRO A 223 -11.95 -16.58 17.42
C PRO A 223 -11.41 -15.76 16.24
N VAL A 224 -10.43 -16.31 15.51
CA VAL A 224 -9.57 -15.55 14.58
C VAL A 224 -10.36 -14.92 13.43
N ALA A 225 -11.18 -15.70 12.72
CA ALA A 225 -11.92 -15.19 11.56
C ALA A 225 -12.95 -14.10 11.93
N ALA A 226 -13.66 -14.26 13.05
CA ALA A 226 -14.63 -13.27 13.51
C ALA A 226 -13.95 -11.97 13.95
N ASN A 227 -12.84 -12.08 14.70
CA ASN A 227 -12.05 -10.92 15.11
C ASN A 227 -11.42 -10.20 13.91
N MET A 228 -10.88 -10.94 12.94
CA MET A 228 -10.32 -10.36 11.73
C MET A 228 -11.39 -9.64 10.89
N ARG A 229 -12.59 -10.19 10.78
CA ARG A 229 -13.71 -9.53 10.10
C ARG A 229 -14.15 -8.23 10.78
N LYS A 230 -14.12 -8.14 12.12
CA LYS A 230 -14.35 -6.87 12.84
C LYS A 230 -13.27 -5.84 12.52
N ALA A 231 -12.00 -6.26 12.49
CA ALA A 231 -10.90 -5.39 12.10
C ALA A 231 -11.05 -4.89 10.65
N LEU A 232 -11.50 -5.75 9.73
CA LEU A 232 -11.78 -5.35 8.35
C LEU A 232 -12.96 -4.38 8.24
N VAL A 233 -14.03 -4.58 9.02
CA VAL A 233 -15.14 -3.61 9.06
C VAL A 233 -14.65 -2.25 9.52
N MET A 234 -13.81 -2.18 10.55
CA MET A 234 -13.20 -0.93 11.01
C MET A 234 -12.35 -0.27 9.90
N GLN A 235 -11.57 -1.05 9.17
CA GLN A 235 -10.78 -0.57 8.03
C GLN A 235 -11.64 0.00 6.90
N TYR A 236 -12.65 -0.74 6.44
CA TYR A 236 -13.52 -0.34 5.32
C TYR A 236 -14.64 0.62 5.73
N THR A 237 -14.65 1.12 6.97
CA THR A 237 -15.55 2.18 7.42
C THR A 237 -14.75 3.40 7.84
N ILE A 238 -14.14 3.38 9.03
CA ILE A 238 -13.36 4.50 9.58
C ILE A 238 -12.14 4.76 8.71
N GLY A 239 -11.40 3.70 8.35
CA GLY A 239 -10.21 3.84 7.53
C GLY A 239 -10.54 4.47 6.17
N LEU A 240 -11.47 3.84 5.44
CA LEU A 240 -11.97 4.30 4.15
C LEU A 240 -12.44 5.76 4.17
N ALA A 241 -13.24 6.15 5.17
CA ALA A 241 -13.78 7.50 5.27
C ALA A 241 -12.68 8.56 5.37
N ILE A 242 -11.59 8.28 6.06
CA ILE A 242 -10.47 9.21 6.24
C ILE A 242 -9.70 9.38 4.91
N TYR A 243 -9.13 8.30 4.37
CA TYR A 243 -8.31 8.45 3.17
C TYR A 243 -9.09 8.82 1.91
N TYR A 244 -10.33 8.34 1.73
CA TYR A 244 -11.19 8.82 0.65
C TYR A 244 -11.61 10.27 0.89
N GLY A 245 -11.87 10.67 2.13
CA GLY A 245 -12.16 12.06 2.47
C GLY A 245 -11.04 13.00 2.03
N ILE A 246 -9.79 12.68 2.36
CA ILE A 246 -8.62 13.47 1.94
C ILE A 246 -8.45 13.44 0.42
N SER A 247 -8.59 12.26 -0.20
CA SER A 247 -8.45 12.11 -1.66
C SER A 247 -9.47 12.97 -2.42
N ILE A 248 -10.74 12.91 -2.00
CA ILE A 248 -11.86 13.67 -2.56
C ILE A 248 -11.69 15.16 -2.29
N ALA A 249 -11.30 15.55 -1.07
CA ALA A 249 -11.07 16.95 -0.72
C ALA A 249 -9.93 17.56 -1.55
N GLY A 250 -8.82 16.84 -1.72
CA GLY A 250 -7.69 17.28 -2.54
C GLY A 250 -8.09 17.48 -4.00
N TYR A 251 -8.81 16.51 -4.59
CA TYR A 251 -9.31 16.67 -5.95
C TYR A 251 -10.35 17.80 -6.05
N TRP A 252 -11.19 18.00 -5.05
CA TRP A 252 -12.12 19.14 -5.00
C TRP A 252 -11.42 20.49 -4.86
N ALA A 253 -10.28 20.57 -4.19
CA ALA A 253 -9.57 21.82 -4.00
C ALA A 253 -8.78 22.24 -5.26
N TYR A 254 -8.13 21.28 -5.92
CA TYR A 254 -7.17 21.53 -7.01
C TYR A 254 -7.63 21.04 -8.38
N GLY A 255 -8.63 20.18 -8.48
CA GLY A 255 -9.15 19.67 -9.74
C GLY A 255 -8.14 18.82 -10.51
N ALA A 256 -8.14 18.94 -11.84
CA ALA A 256 -7.27 18.19 -12.73
C ALA A 256 -5.77 18.55 -12.60
N SER A 257 -5.46 19.70 -11.99
CA SER A 257 -4.07 20.14 -11.76
C SER A 257 -3.49 19.71 -10.42
N VAL A 258 -4.20 18.87 -9.65
CA VAL A 258 -3.67 18.36 -8.37
C VAL A 258 -2.32 17.66 -8.59
N SER A 259 -1.30 18.01 -7.79
CA SER A 259 0.03 17.41 -7.89
C SER A 259 0.02 15.92 -7.51
N GLU A 260 1.05 15.19 -7.97
CA GLU A 260 1.27 13.81 -7.55
C GLU A 260 1.51 13.67 -6.05
N TYR A 261 1.98 14.73 -5.38
CA TYR A 261 2.16 14.78 -3.94
C TYR A 261 1.49 16.03 -3.37
N LEU A 262 0.28 15.85 -2.85
CA LEU A 262 -0.64 16.92 -2.43
C LEU A 262 0.01 18.02 -1.57
N PRO A 263 0.95 17.75 -0.65
CA PRO A 263 1.66 18.80 0.09
C PRO A 263 2.35 19.88 -0.75
N GLU A 264 2.78 19.56 -1.98
CA GLU A 264 3.40 20.51 -2.92
C GLU A 264 2.43 21.64 -3.34
N GLU A 265 1.12 21.40 -3.32
CA GLU A 265 0.09 22.35 -3.76
C GLU A 265 -0.48 23.19 -2.61
N LEU A 266 -0.16 22.84 -1.36
CA LEU A 266 -0.82 23.43 -0.20
C LEU A 266 -0.52 24.91 -0.05
N SER A 267 -1.58 25.72 0.10
CA SER A 267 -1.47 27.13 0.45
C SER A 267 -1.52 27.27 1.99
N GLY A 268 -0.37 27.56 2.60
CA GLY A 268 -0.31 27.57 4.06
C GLY A 268 0.96 28.18 4.61
N PRO A 269 0.96 28.50 5.91
CA PRO A 269 2.16 28.94 6.59
C PRO A 269 3.17 27.78 6.65
N THR A 270 4.45 28.12 6.56
CA THR A 270 5.57 27.17 6.57
C THR A 270 5.50 26.15 7.71
N TRP A 271 5.14 26.56 8.93
CA TRP A 271 5.03 25.64 10.07
C TRP A 271 4.04 24.50 9.82
N ALA A 272 2.94 24.75 9.09
CA ALA A 272 1.90 23.77 8.86
C ALA A 272 2.32 22.76 7.78
N LYS A 273 2.97 23.23 6.71
CA LYS A 273 3.57 22.37 5.69
C LYS A 273 4.67 21.49 6.29
N VAL A 274 5.55 22.06 7.12
CA VAL A 274 6.60 21.32 7.82
C VAL A 274 5.99 20.29 8.76
N LEU A 275 4.93 20.62 9.48
CA LEU A 275 4.21 19.68 10.36
C LEU A 275 3.64 18.50 9.57
N ILE A 276 2.91 18.76 8.49
CA ILE A 276 2.30 17.73 7.63
C ILE A 276 3.37 16.78 7.09
N ASN A 277 4.40 17.33 6.45
CA ASN A 277 5.47 16.52 5.86
C ASN A 277 6.29 15.75 6.90
N SER A 278 6.59 16.36 8.06
CA SER A 278 7.35 15.70 9.13
C SER A 278 6.56 14.53 9.74
N THR A 279 5.27 14.75 10.02
CA THR A 279 4.41 13.72 10.60
C THR A 279 4.08 12.62 9.60
N ALA A 280 3.87 12.96 8.32
CA ALA A 280 3.75 11.99 7.23
C ALA A 280 5.01 11.13 7.06
N PHE A 281 6.21 11.75 7.09
CA PHE A 281 7.49 11.05 7.01
C PHE A 281 7.71 10.11 8.21
N LEU A 282 7.47 10.57 9.44
CA LEU A 282 7.62 9.73 10.62
C LEU A 282 6.63 8.56 10.62
N GLN A 283 5.40 8.79 10.17
CA GLN A 283 4.38 7.77 10.06
C GLN A 283 4.73 6.74 8.96
N SER A 284 5.30 7.18 7.84
CA SER A 284 5.67 6.30 6.73
C SER A 284 6.76 5.31 7.11
N ILE A 285 7.65 5.63 8.06
CA ILE A 285 8.61 4.67 8.64
C ILE A 285 7.86 3.45 9.21
N MET A 286 6.80 3.70 9.98
CA MET A 286 6.01 2.64 10.64
C MET A 286 5.25 1.80 9.61
N SER A 287 4.58 2.46 8.66
CA SER A 287 3.83 1.76 7.61
C SER A 287 4.75 0.94 6.72
N GLN A 288 5.85 1.51 6.24
CA GLN A 288 6.82 0.80 5.41
C GLN A 288 7.33 -0.46 6.11
N HIS A 289 7.65 -0.34 7.40
CA HIS A 289 8.15 -1.47 8.17
C HIS A 289 7.12 -2.61 8.28
N MET A 290 5.83 -2.27 8.46
CA MET A 290 4.77 -3.29 8.48
C MET A 290 4.71 -4.05 7.15
N PHE A 291 4.77 -3.35 6.01
CA PHE A 291 4.70 -4.00 4.69
C PHE A 291 5.95 -4.83 4.38
N VAL A 292 7.15 -4.42 4.82
CA VAL A 292 8.38 -5.19 4.56
C VAL A 292 8.60 -6.33 5.55
N ALA A 293 7.88 -6.36 6.68
CA ALA A 293 8.07 -7.39 7.70
C ALA A 293 8.00 -8.85 7.18
N PRO A 294 7.10 -9.23 6.25
CA PRO A 294 7.11 -10.59 5.67
C PRO A 294 8.37 -10.90 4.83
N ILE A 295 8.95 -9.89 4.17
CA ILE A 295 10.24 -10.03 3.48
C ILE A 295 11.34 -10.29 4.51
N HIS A 296 11.37 -9.49 5.58
CA HIS A 296 12.34 -9.67 6.67
C HIS A 296 12.24 -11.05 7.32
N GLU A 297 11.03 -11.52 7.62
CA GLU A 297 10.80 -12.87 8.17
C GLU A 297 11.32 -13.96 7.23
N ALA A 298 11.04 -13.83 5.92
CA ALA A 298 11.50 -14.80 4.92
C ALA A 298 13.03 -14.82 4.80
N LEU A 299 13.67 -13.64 4.84
CA LEU A 299 15.12 -13.51 4.79
C LEU A 299 15.77 -14.04 6.07
N ASP A 300 15.21 -13.76 7.24
CA ASP A 300 15.73 -14.25 8.52
C ASP A 300 15.64 -15.76 8.63
N THR A 301 14.51 -16.33 8.22
CA THR A 301 14.34 -17.79 8.21
C THR A 301 15.38 -18.49 7.34
N LYS A 302 15.87 -17.81 6.29
CA LYS A 302 16.84 -18.37 5.35
C LYS A 302 18.30 -18.16 5.76
N PHE A 303 18.64 -16.98 6.30
CA PHE A 303 20.04 -16.57 6.49
C PHE A 303 20.48 -16.55 7.96
N GLN A 304 19.57 -16.37 8.92
CA GLN A 304 19.91 -16.36 10.35
C GLN A 304 19.99 -17.78 10.91
N ARG A 305 20.75 -17.93 12.00
CA ARG A 305 20.80 -19.17 12.79
C ARG A 305 19.63 -19.19 13.76
N LEU A 306 18.62 -20.01 13.45
CA LEU A 306 17.39 -20.15 14.25
C LEU A 306 17.62 -20.78 15.64
N ASN A 307 18.76 -21.46 15.83
CA ASN A 307 19.15 -22.08 17.09
C ASN A 307 19.78 -21.07 18.07
N GLU A 308 20.16 -19.89 17.58
CA GLU A 308 20.72 -18.81 18.40
C GLU A 308 19.65 -17.73 18.67
N GLY A 309 19.83 -16.93 19.71
CA GLY A 309 18.95 -15.80 19.99
C GLY A 309 18.91 -14.78 18.84
N MET A 310 17.77 -14.09 18.69
CA MET A 310 17.57 -13.05 17.67
C MET A 310 18.60 -11.90 17.74
N PHE A 311 19.21 -11.69 18.90
CA PHE A 311 20.22 -10.68 19.17
C PHE A 311 21.64 -11.27 19.31
N SER A 312 21.88 -12.50 18.84
CA SER A 312 23.24 -13.06 18.79
C SER A 312 24.12 -12.23 17.84
N LYS A 313 25.43 -12.17 18.11
CA LYS A 313 26.39 -11.42 17.26
C LYS A 313 26.28 -11.82 15.79
N TYR A 314 26.20 -13.12 15.51
CA TYR A 314 26.04 -13.63 14.15
C TYR A 314 24.72 -13.15 13.51
N ASN A 315 23.60 -13.29 14.21
CA ASN A 315 22.29 -12.90 13.70
C ASN A 315 22.18 -11.38 13.47
N LEU A 316 22.81 -10.57 14.32
CA LEU A 316 22.89 -9.10 14.16
C LEU A 316 23.71 -8.70 12.92
N ILE A 317 24.89 -9.29 12.73
CA ILE A 317 25.73 -9.04 11.56
C ILE A 317 24.99 -9.46 10.28
N CYS A 318 24.42 -10.66 10.28
CA CYS A 318 23.63 -11.17 9.16
C CYS A 318 22.45 -10.25 8.83
N ARG A 319 21.71 -9.81 9.86
CA ARG A 319 20.60 -8.85 9.69
C ARG A 319 21.10 -7.57 9.04
N PHE A 320 22.18 -6.98 9.54
CA PHE A 320 22.71 -5.73 8.99
C PHE A 320 23.02 -5.86 7.49
N PHE A 321 23.76 -6.89 7.08
CA PHE A 321 24.10 -7.09 5.67
C PHE A 321 22.89 -7.36 4.79
N VAL A 322 22.01 -8.27 5.20
CA VAL A 322 20.81 -8.63 4.42
C VAL A 322 19.89 -7.43 4.24
N ARG A 323 19.73 -6.59 5.27
CA ARG A 323 18.89 -5.39 5.21
C ARG A 323 19.55 -4.30 4.38
N SER A 324 20.86 -4.13 4.51
CA SER A 324 21.62 -3.17 3.71
C SER A 324 21.54 -3.48 2.22
N ILE A 325 21.65 -4.75 1.83
CA ILE A 325 21.47 -5.17 0.43
C ILE A 325 20.03 -4.90 -0.02
N PHE A 326 19.04 -5.29 0.79
CA PHE A 326 17.62 -5.07 0.46
C PHE A 326 17.30 -3.59 0.26
N PHE A 327 17.59 -2.74 1.25
CA PHE A 327 17.33 -1.31 1.17
C PHE A 327 18.22 -0.62 0.13
N GLY A 328 19.48 -1.01 -0.02
CA GLY A 328 20.38 -0.47 -1.03
C GLY A 328 19.86 -0.66 -2.46
N LEU A 329 19.34 -1.86 -2.77
CA LEU A 329 18.69 -2.11 -4.07
C LEU A 329 17.39 -1.32 -4.24
N ASN A 330 16.57 -1.22 -3.20
CA ASN A 330 15.35 -0.42 -3.26
C ASN A 330 15.66 1.06 -3.49
N ILE A 331 16.59 1.64 -2.73
CA ILE A 331 17.04 3.03 -2.86
C ILE A 331 17.55 3.29 -4.28
N LEU A 332 18.39 2.40 -4.82
CA LEU A 332 18.96 2.56 -6.16
C LEU A 332 17.86 2.61 -7.23
N VAL A 333 16.92 1.65 -7.20
CA VAL A 333 15.82 1.58 -8.18
C VAL A 333 14.87 2.77 -8.01
N THR A 334 14.53 3.14 -6.77
CA THR A 334 13.67 4.30 -6.49
C THR A 334 14.31 5.61 -6.95
N ALA A 335 15.61 5.80 -6.74
CA ALA A 335 16.33 6.99 -7.21
C ALA A 335 16.44 7.04 -8.74
N LEU A 336 16.46 5.88 -9.40
CA LEU A 336 16.52 5.76 -10.85
C LEU A 336 15.18 6.11 -11.50
N PHE A 337 14.06 5.71 -10.87
CA PHE A 337 12.68 5.90 -11.37
C PHE A 337 11.77 6.55 -10.31
N PRO A 338 11.89 7.86 -10.02
CA PRO A 338 11.20 8.50 -8.90
C PRO A 338 9.73 8.91 -9.20
N PHE A 339 8.98 8.05 -9.89
CA PHE A 339 7.59 8.31 -10.28
C PHE A 339 6.60 7.55 -9.39
N MET A 340 5.80 8.28 -8.61
CA MET A 340 4.91 7.66 -7.63
C MET A 340 3.79 6.85 -8.30
N GLY A 341 3.23 7.38 -9.39
CA GLY A 341 2.22 6.69 -10.19
C GLY A 341 2.70 5.38 -10.78
N ASP A 342 3.99 5.28 -11.15
CA ASP A 342 4.55 4.06 -11.73
C ASP A 342 4.58 2.91 -10.71
N PHE A 343 5.06 3.16 -9.49
CA PHE A 343 5.09 2.15 -8.43
C PHE A 343 3.68 1.73 -8.00
N VAL A 344 2.79 2.71 -7.78
CA VAL A 344 1.41 2.46 -7.34
C VAL A 344 0.65 1.67 -8.40
N ASN A 345 0.73 2.08 -9.67
CA ASN A 345 0.03 1.39 -10.75
C ASN A 345 0.58 -0.02 -10.98
N LEU A 346 1.90 -0.22 -10.95
CA LEU A 346 2.50 -1.53 -11.16
C LEU A 346 2.13 -2.52 -10.03
N PHE A 347 2.13 -2.04 -8.79
CA PHE A 347 1.67 -2.79 -7.60
C PHE A 347 0.19 -3.13 -7.69
N GLY A 348 -0.66 -2.17 -8.03
CA GLY A 348 -2.10 -2.39 -8.15
C GLY A 348 -2.47 -3.37 -9.27
N SER A 349 -1.73 -3.36 -10.37
CA SER A 349 -2.10 -4.02 -11.62
C SER A 349 -1.78 -5.52 -11.66
N PHE A 350 -0.50 -5.87 -11.73
CA PHE A 350 -0.09 -7.25 -12.01
C PHE A 350 -0.16 -8.14 -10.76
N THR A 351 0.08 -7.57 -9.58
CA THR A 351 0.23 -8.35 -8.36
C THR A 351 -1.02 -8.36 -7.49
N LEU A 352 -1.66 -7.21 -7.27
CA LEU A 352 -2.81 -7.13 -6.36
C LEU A 352 -4.13 -7.66 -6.92
N PHE A 353 -4.43 -7.51 -8.22
CA PHE A 353 -5.65 -8.08 -8.80
C PHE A 353 -5.73 -9.60 -8.58
N PRO A 354 -4.67 -10.40 -8.88
CA PRO A 354 -4.70 -11.83 -8.60
C PRO A 354 -4.77 -12.14 -7.09
N LEU A 355 -3.97 -11.47 -6.27
CA LEU A 355 -3.92 -11.71 -4.83
C LEU A 355 -5.23 -11.36 -4.13
N THR A 356 -5.92 -10.32 -4.58
CA THR A 356 -7.12 -9.81 -3.90
C THR A 356 -8.36 -10.44 -4.46
N PHE A 357 -8.52 -10.60 -5.77
CA PHE A 357 -9.80 -11.03 -6.34
C PHE A 357 -9.79 -12.47 -6.86
N VAL A 358 -8.75 -12.83 -7.61
CA VAL A 358 -8.67 -14.14 -8.26
C VAL A 358 -8.49 -15.24 -7.22
N PHE A 359 -7.47 -15.13 -6.36
CA PHE A 359 -7.12 -16.19 -5.42
C PHE A 359 -8.21 -16.46 -4.38
N PRO A 360 -8.84 -15.47 -3.71
CA PRO A 360 -9.93 -15.77 -2.78
C PRO A 360 -11.13 -16.43 -3.45
N SER A 361 -11.46 -16.04 -4.69
CA SER A 361 -12.54 -16.66 -5.47
C SER A 361 -12.20 -18.10 -5.88
N MET A 362 -10.95 -18.36 -6.29
CA MET A 362 -10.48 -19.73 -6.54
C MET A 362 -10.57 -20.60 -5.28
N ILE A 363 -10.12 -20.07 -4.14
CA ILE A 363 -10.19 -20.76 -2.84
C ILE A 363 -11.65 -21.11 -2.50
N PHE A 364 -12.57 -20.16 -2.67
CA PHE A 364 -14.00 -20.40 -2.44
C PHE A 364 -14.53 -21.53 -3.32
N LEU A 365 -14.26 -21.50 -4.63
CA LEU A 365 -14.71 -22.55 -5.55
C LEU A 365 -14.11 -23.91 -5.19
N LYS A 366 -12.85 -23.96 -4.75
CA LYS A 366 -12.18 -25.21 -4.37
C LYS A 366 -12.74 -25.82 -3.08
N ILE A 367 -13.05 -24.99 -2.08
CA ILE A 367 -13.46 -25.46 -0.75
C ILE A 367 -14.97 -25.62 -0.64
N LYS A 368 -15.72 -24.60 -1.08
CA LYS A 368 -17.17 -24.51 -0.94
C LYS A 368 -17.91 -24.82 -2.23
N GLY A 369 -17.23 -24.97 -3.36
CA GLY A 369 -17.86 -25.16 -4.67
C GLY A 369 -18.86 -26.32 -4.69
N ASN A 370 -18.54 -27.47 -4.11
CA ASN A 370 -19.45 -28.62 -4.15
C ASN A 370 -20.79 -28.36 -3.45
N ALA A 371 -20.81 -27.55 -2.39
CA ALA A 371 -22.01 -27.20 -1.64
C ALA A 371 -22.63 -25.85 -2.07
N ALA A 372 -21.94 -25.07 -2.92
CA ALA A 372 -22.36 -23.75 -3.34
C ALA A 372 -23.42 -23.81 -4.45
N ARG A 373 -24.35 -22.85 -4.41
CA ARG A 373 -25.36 -22.67 -5.48
C ARG A 373 -24.68 -22.30 -6.80
N THR A 374 -25.33 -22.63 -7.92
CA THR A 374 -24.82 -22.31 -9.27
C THR A 374 -24.54 -20.81 -9.45
N GLU A 375 -25.41 -19.95 -8.92
CA GLU A 375 -25.23 -18.49 -8.93
C GLU A 375 -23.93 -18.06 -8.23
N GLN A 376 -23.61 -18.64 -7.07
CA GLN A 376 -22.38 -18.34 -6.34
C GLN A 376 -21.14 -18.80 -7.12
N LYS A 377 -21.23 -19.95 -7.81
CA LYS A 377 -20.16 -20.43 -8.67
C LYS A 377 -19.93 -19.48 -9.84
N LEU A 378 -20.99 -19.08 -10.53
CA LEU A 378 -20.94 -18.13 -11.64
C LEU A 378 -20.39 -16.78 -11.19
N TRP A 379 -20.79 -16.29 -10.02
CA TRP A 379 -20.26 -15.06 -9.42
C TRP A 379 -18.75 -15.10 -9.24
N HIS A 380 -18.22 -16.15 -8.61
CA HIS A 380 -16.77 -16.29 -8.41
C HIS A 380 -16.00 -16.53 -9.70
N MET A 381 -16.58 -17.26 -10.67
CA MET A 381 -15.99 -17.41 -12.00
C MET A 381 -15.94 -16.06 -12.74
N ALA A 382 -16.99 -15.25 -12.65
CA ALA A 382 -17.01 -13.91 -13.24
C ALA A 382 -15.94 -13.01 -12.60
N ILE A 383 -15.78 -13.03 -11.27
CA ILE A 383 -14.70 -12.30 -10.58
C ILE A 383 -13.34 -12.75 -11.09
N ILE A 384 -13.09 -14.06 -11.24
CA ILE A 384 -11.82 -14.58 -11.73
C ILE A 384 -11.52 -14.06 -13.14
N VAL A 385 -12.46 -14.20 -14.07
CA VAL A 385 -12.28 -13.79 -15.48
C VAL A 385 -12.08 -12.28 -15.56
N PHE A 386 -12.97 -11.50 -14.96
CA PHE A 386 -12.91 -10.05 -14.99
C PHE A 386 -11.63 -9.51 -14.36
N SER A 387 -11.26 -10.00 -13.17
CA SER A 387 -10.06 -9.53 -12.46
C SER A 387 -8.77 -9.93 -13.17
N SER A 388 -8.74 -11.09 -13.83
CA SER A 388 -7.59 -11.51 -14.63
C SER A 388 -7.42 -10.62 -15.87
N LEU A 389 -8.52 -10.29 -16.55
CA LEU A 389 -8.51 -9.34 -17.68
C LEU A 389 -8.07 -7.94 -17.21
N MET A 390 -8.61 -7.46 -16.10
CA MET A 390 -8.22 -6.19 -15.51
C MET A 390 -6.73 -6.17 -15.14
N SER A 391 -6.20 -7.23 -14.55
CA SER A 391 -4.77 -7.35 -14.25
C SER A 391 -3.92 -7.19 -15.51
N ILE A 392 -4.29 -7.81 -16.62
CA ILE A 392 -3.56 -7.68 -17.90
C ILE A 392 -3.63 -6.24 -18.44
N ILE A 393 -4.84 -5.66 -18.50
CA ILE A 393 -5.07 -4.33 -19.08
C ILE A 393 -4.36 -3.25 -18.26
N THR A 394 -4.51 -3.29 -16.93
CA THR A 394 -3.90 -2.32 -16.02
C THR A 394 -2.37 -2.44 -16.02
N THR A 395 -1.83 -3.67 -16.17
CA THR A 395 -0.37 -3.87 -16.29
C THR A 395 0.16 -3.28 -17.59
N ALA A 396 -0.55 -3.45 -18.70
CA ALA A 396 -0.19 -2.82 -19.96
C ALA A 396 -0.22 -1.28 -19.86
N ALA A 397 -1.20 -0.72 -19.15
CA ALA A 397 -1.28 0.72 -18.87
C ALA A 397 -0.09 1.19 -18.02
N ALA A 398 0.26 0.47 -16.95
CA ALA A 398 1.39 0.79 -16.07
C ALA A 398 2.73 0.74 -16.84
N VAL A 399 2.95 -0.28 -17.66
CA VAL A 399 4.17 -0.40 -18.48
C VAL A 399 4.25 0.75 -19.50
N ARG A 400 3.14 1.12 -20.14
CA ARG A 400 3.11 2.28 -21.02
C ARG A 400 3.46 3.57 -20.26
N LEU A 401 2.91 3.76 -19.07
CA LEU A 401 3.16 4.94 -18.25
C LEU A 401 4.66 5.06 -17.92
N ILE A 402 5.28 3.97 -17.46
CA ILE A 402 6.72 3.90 -17.19
C ILE A 402 7.54 4.24 -18.44
N ILE A 403 7.20 3.66 -19.60
CA ILE A 403 7.90 3.94 -20.86
C ILE A 403 7.75 5.41 -21.26
N SER A 404 6.56 5.99 -21.08
CA SER A 404 6.30 7.40 -21.38
C SER A 404 7.11 8.32 -20.46
N ASN A 405 7.10 8.04 -19.16
CA ASN A 405 7.87 8.79 -18.17
C ASN A 405 9.37 8.69 -18.45
N THR A 406 9.89 7.50 -18.75
CA THR A 406 11.31 7.29 -19.05
C THR A 406 11.75 7.94 -20.37
N LYS A 407 10.82 8.17 -21.32
CA LYS A 407 11.12 8.90 -22.57
C LYS A 407 11.17 10.41 -22.36
N MET A 408 10.31 10.94 -21.49
CA MET A 408 10.22 12.37 -21.20
C MET A 408 11.26 12.82 -20.16
N TYR A 409 11.63 11.92 -19.24
CA TYR A 409 12.53 12.20 -18.13
C TYR A 409 13.78 11.32 -18.20
N HIS A 410 14.94 11.93 -18.00
CA HIS A 410 16.21 11.21 -17.91
C HIS A 410 16.32 10.44 -16.58
N PHE A 411 17.19 9.41 -16.56
CA PHE A 411 17.55 8.73 -15.32
C PHE A 411 17.97 9.73 -14.24
N PHE A 412 17.50 9.52 -13.01
CA PHE A 412 17.66 10.45 -11.88
C PHE A 412 16.98 11.81 -12.11
N ALA A 413 15.75 11.77 -12.63
CA ALA A 413 14.91 12.96 -12.75
C ALA A 413 14.60 13.59 -11.39
N ASP A 414 14.64 14.92 -11.33
CA ASP A 414 14.23 15.67 -10.15
C ASP A 414 12.78 16.12 -10.34
N THR A 415 11.87 15.18 -10.12
CA THR A 415 10.42 15.41 -10.19
C THR A 415 9.85 15.97 -8.91
#